data_AF-A0A494VH17-F1
#
_entry.id   AF-A0A494VH17-F1
#
_cell.length_a   1.000
_cell.length_b   1.000
_cell.length_c   1.000
_cell.angle_alpha   90.00
_cell.angle_beta   90.00
_cell.angle_gamma   90.00
#
_symmetry.space_group_name_H-M   'P 1'
#
loop_
_entity.id
_entity.type
_entity.pdbx_description
1 polymer ?
#
loop_
_entity_poly.entity_id
_entity_poly.type
_entity_poly.pdbx_seq_one_letter_code
_entity_poly.pdbx_strand_id
1 'polypeptide(L)'
;MKITYKIAAFFLACVTILGCKRYDEDYKKYLNNHEVTYPGLAGKAIFHPGNLRAALVWHPSPDPSITTYKITWNNGTDSLIVNATSHSPADSITAIIPNLKEYVYSFRLIARDNAGNSSVGQDINNVRVYGAAYQAALLNRPFNAAAPYQVNDDNSVRLFFNRADSLNVSTTIKYTNTAGAETTVELSPDSTGITIKDLKLKTAPQFRSSYKPTADAIDAFNAPAYDDFPTVYGIAVCDKSLFKAYNLPTDIPSAYGWETYYLWDNKTGEPGFHTPGTSMPQWFTFDMGQSASLAKMKVWQRMSGLYNYGNPKRFEVYGSNSPAADGSYGSWTKLASFTSVKPSGQPTGQNTQADADFAAAGEPFNFPPNTGDFRYIRIKVLETWGGTNYLHLCELTMYKVDK
;
A
#
# COMPACT_ATOMS: atom_id res chain seq x y z
N MET A 1 74.81 -40.60 71.58
CA MET A 1 74.55 -40.49 70.11
C MET A 1 73.06 -40.33 69.72
N LYS A 2 72.06 -40.32 70.63
CA LYS A 2 70.63 -40.16 70.28
C LYS A 2 70.07 -38.72 70.41
N ILE A 3 70.78 -37.81 71.06
CA ILE A 3 70.32 -36.41 71.31
C ILE A 3 70.72 -35.47 70.17
N THR A 4 71.87 -35.69 69.52
CA THR A 4 72.36 -34.88 68.40
C THR A 4 71.49 -34.98 67.14
N TYR A 5 70.92 -36.15 66.85
CA TYR A 5 69.98 -36.33 65.72
C TYR A 5 68.64 -35.61 65.93
N LYS A 6 68.18 -35.47 67.19
CA LYS A 6 66.93 -34.76 67.49
C LYS A 6 67.06 -33.25 67.35
N ILE A 7 68.24 -32.70 67.69
CA ILE A 7 68.52 -31.26 67.53
C ILE A 7 68.73 -30.92 66.04
N ALA A 8 69.41 -31.78 65.29
CA ALA A 8 69.55 -31.60 63.84
C ALA A 8 68.22 -31.73 63.09
N ALA A 9 67.35 -32.67 63.49
CA ALA A 9 66.01 -32.81 62.91
C ALA A 9 65.09 -31.63 63.26
N PHE A 10 65.21 -31.06 64.47
CA PHE A 10 64.47 -29.86 64.86
C PHE A 10 64.94 -28.62 64.11
N PHE A 11 66.25 -28.45 63.91
CA PHE A 11 66.79 -27.37 63.08
C PHE A 11 66.40 -27.52 61.61
N LEU A 12 66.39 -28.73 61.06
CA LEU A 12 65.96 -28.99 59.67
C LEU A 12 64.45 -28.74 59.48
N ALA A 13 63.63 -29.07 60.48
CA ALA A 13 62.19 -28.78 60.47
C ALA A 13 61.89 -27.27 60.60
N CYS A 14 62.68 -26.51 61.36
CA CYS A 14 62.54 -25.06 61.45
C CYS A 14 62.95 -24.33 60.15
N VAL A 15 63.90 -24.87 59.38
CA VAL A 15 64.31 -24.27 58.09
C VAL A 15 63.23 -24.48 57.00
N THR A 16 62.40 -25.52 57.08
CA THR A 16 61.31 -25.74 56.10
C THR A 16 60.11 -24.80 56.24
N ILE A 17 59.98 -24.05 57.34
CA ILE A 17 58.85 -23.12 57.57
C ILE A 17 59.15 -21.70 57.04
N LEU A 18 60.38 -21.44 56.60
CA LEU A 18 60.80 -20.12 56.07
C LEU A 18 60.75 -20.05 54.53
N GLY A 19 60.22 -21.09 53.87
CA GLY A 19 60.33 -21.30 52.42
C GLY A 19 59.16 -20.83 51.55
N CYS A 20 58.15 -20.12 52.07
CA CYS A 20 57.06 -19.58 51.25
C CYS A 20 56.84 -18.09 51.54
N LYS A 21 57.69 -17.22 50.97
CA LYS A 21 57.22 -15.85 50.69
C LYS A 21 56.19 -15.96 49.57
N ARG A 22 54.94 -15.61 49.85
CA ARG A 22 53.93 -15.44 48.79
C ARG A 22 54.36 -14.25 47.94
N TYR A 23 54.55 -14.50 46.65
CA TYR A 23 54.88 -13.50 45.63
C TYR A 23 53.60 -12.85 45.06
N ASP A 24 52.51 -12.86 45.82
CA ASP A 24 51.17 -12.42 45.41
C ASP A 24 51.03 -10.90 45.26
N GLU A 25 52.02 -10.11 45.69
CA GLU A 25 51.99 -8.65 45.55
C GLU A 25 53.14 -8.07 44.73
N ASP A 26 54.10 -8.89 44.29
CA ASP A 26 55.25 -8.39 43.53
C ASP A 26 54.87 -7.84 42.15
N TYR A 27 53.70 -8.24 41.61
CA TYR A 27 53.15 -7.64 40.40
C TYR A 27 52.79 -6.14 40.59
N LYS A 28 52.45 -5.71 41.82
CA LYS A 28 52.08 -4.32 42.14
C LYS A 28 53.25 -3.35 41.95
N LYS A 29 54.49 -3.82 42.11
CA LYS A 29 55.73 -3.04 41.84
C LYS A 29 55.88 -2.71 40.35
N TYR A 30 55.38 -3.57 39.46
CA TYR A 30 55.36 -3.30 38.01
C TYR A 30 54.22 -2.36 37.59
N LEU A 31 53.31 -2.01 38.51
CA LEU A 31 52.21 -1.05 38.32
C LEU A 31 52.42 0.26 39.11
N ASN A 32 53.66 0.55 39.56
CA ASN A 32 53.97 1.70 40.42
C ASN A 32 53.09 1.79 41.71
N ASN A 33 52.63 0.67 42.27
CA ASN A 33 51.67 0.61 43.39
C ASN A 33 50.29 1.25 43.10
N HIS A 34 49.90 1.41 41.83
CA HIS A 34 48.57 1.84 41.45
C HIS A 34 47.82 0.70 40.75
N GLU A 35 46.75 0.21 41.36
CA GLU A 35 45.81 -0.69 40.71
C GLU A 35 44.94 0.12 39.75
N VAL A 36 44.96 -0.21 38.45
CA VAL A 36 44.08 0.42 37.47
C VAL A 36 42.78 -0.36 37.44
N THR A 37 41.75 0.20 38.08
CA THR A 37 40.40 -0.38 38.08
C THR A 37 39.71 -0.06 36.75
N TYR A 38 39.18 -1.09 36.09
CA TYR A 38 38.35 -0.94 34.89
C TYR A 38 36.93 -1.38 35.22
N PRO A 39 35.94 -0.46 35.16
CA PRO A 39 34.54 -0.85 35.21
C PRO A 39 34.21 -1.87 34.10
N GLY A 40 33.25 -2.74 34.37
CA GLY A 40 32.79 -3.75 33.44
C GLY A 40 32.33 -3.16 32.09
N LEU A 41 32.46 -3.94 31.02
CA LEU A 41 31.94 -3.56 29.71
C LEU A 41 30.42 -3.72 29.65
N ALA A 42 29.75 -2.88 28.85
CA ALA A 42 28.36 -3.12 28.48
C ALA A 42 28.23 -4.36 27.58
N GLY A 43 27.00 -4.83 27.37
CA GLY A 43 26.70 -5.79 26.32
C GLY A 43 26.92 -5.20 24.92
N LYS A 44 26.92 -6.06 23.90
CA LYS A 44 27.09 -5.62 22.51
C LYS A 44 26.01 -4.60 22.13
N ALA A 45 26.45 -3.43 21.68
CA ALA A 45 25.56 -2.39 21.22
C ALA A 45 25.12 -2.61 19.76
N ILE A 46 23.89 -2.21 19.46
CA ILE A 46 23.31 -2.08 18.12
C ILE A 46 22.95 -0.62 17.85
N PHE A 47 22.63 -0.30 16.61
CA PHE A 47 22.18 1.04 16.24
C PHE A 47 20.95 1.00 15.35
N HIS A 48 20.19 2.09 15.38
CA HIS A 48 19.09 2.34 14.47
C HIS A 48 19.27 3.70 13.81
N PRO A 49 19.26 3.76 12.48
CA PRO A 49 19.54 4.98 11.75
C PRO A 49 18.34 5.96 11.80
N GLY A 50 18.64 7.26 11.73
CA GLY A 50 17.63 8.32 11.73
C GLY A 50 18.00 9.50 10.83
N ASN A 51 17.18 10.56 10.90
CA ASN A 51 17.39 11.80 10.16
C ASN A 51 18.27 12.75 10.96
N LEU A 52 19.54 12.90 10.56
CA LEU A 52 20.54 13.72 11.25
C LEU A 52 20.69 13.33 12.73
N ARG A 53 20.43 12.06 13.03
CA ARG A 53 20.54 11.44 14.36
C ARG A 53 20.66 9.93 14.24
N ALA A 54 21.11 9.28 15.32
CA ALA A 54 21.11 7.82 15.44
C ALA A 54 20.70 7.41 16.84
N ALA A 55 19.99 6.30 16.97
CA ALA A 55 19.78 5.61 18.24
C ALA A 55 20.86 4.55 18.42
N LEU A 56 21.51 4.53 19.58
CA LEU A 56 22.41 3.47 20.01
C LEU A 56 21.73 2.73 21.15
N VAL A 57 21.67 1.40 21.07
CA VAL A 57 20.99 0.55 22.05
C VAL A 57 21.98 -0.49 22.55
N TRP A 58 22.10 -0.65 23.87
CA TRP A 58 22.98 -1.65 24.46
C TRP A 58 22.36 -2.26 25.72
N HIS A 59 22.83 -3.46 26.07
CA HIS A 59 22.50 -4.10 27.34
C HIS A 59 23.46 -3.59 28.44
N PRO A 60 22.97 -3.22 29.63
CA PRO A 60 23.83 -2.77 30.72
C PRO A 60 24.82 -3.84 31.17
N SER A 61 25.94 -3.39 31.75
CA SER A 61 26.87 -4.26 32.48
C SER A 61 26.25 -4.69 33.82
N PRO A 62 26.50 -5.94 34.28
CA PRO A 62 26.12 -6.38 35.63
C PRO A 62 26.94 -5.72 36.75
N ASP A 63 27.98 -4.97 36.42
CA ASP A 63 28.81 -4.25 37.37
C ASP A 63 28.03 -3.08 38.00
N PRO A 64 27.72 -3.12 39.32
CA PRO A 64 26.93 -2.10 39.99
C PRO A 64 27.69 -0.79 40.23
N SER A 65 29.01 -0.75 40.00
CA SER A 65 29.81 0.47 40.21
C SER A 65 29.61 1.53 39.11
N ILE A 66 29.11 1.13 37.95
CA ILE A 66 28.96 1.98 36.77
C ILE A 66 27.83 2.99 36.97
N THR A 67 28.13 4.28 37.00
CA THR A 67 27.09 5.31 37.17
C THR A 67 26.70 5.95 35.84
N THR A 68 27.60 5.96 34.85
CA THR A 68 27.36 6.59 33.55
C THR A 68 28.03 5.84 32.40
N TYR A 69 27.50 6.05 31.20
CA TYR A 69 28.11 5.67 29.93
C TYR A 69 28.47 6.95 29.18
N LYS A 70 29.74 7.10 28.81
CA LYS A 70 30.22 8.13 27.89
C LYS A 70 30.29 7.56 26.48
N ILE A 71 29.49 8.11 25.58
CA ILE A 71 29.54 7.81 24.14
C ILE A 71 30.38 8.91 23.50
N THR A 72 31.38 8.55 22.70
CA THR A 72 32.18 9.53 21.94
C THR A 72 32.18 9.25 20.45
N TRP A 73 32.38 10.29 19.65
CA TRP A 73 32.55 10.19 18.19
C TRP A 73 33.50 11.30 17.71
N ASN A 74 33.75 11.38 16.39
CA ASN A 74 34.69 12.34 15.79
C ASN A 74 36.07 12.31 16.44
N ASN A 75 36.65 11.11 16.59
CA ASN A 75 37.94 10.91 17.28
C ASN A 75 37.96 11.40 18.73
N GLY A 76 36.80 11.40 19.39
CA GLY A 76 36.67 11.74 20.81
C GLY A 76 36.45 13.22 21.10
N THR A 77 36.36 14.08 20.07
CA THR A 77 36.07 15.51 20.25
C THR A 77 34.65 15.75 20.74
N ASP A 78 33.72 14.91 20.30
CA ASP A 78 32.31 15.00 20.67
C ASP A 78 31.92 13.85 21.59
N SER A 79 30.98 14.13 22.50
CA SER A 79 30.49 13.11 23.41
C SER A 79 29.10 13.37 23.95
N LEU A 80 28.45 12.29 24.40
CA LEU A 80 27.20 12.29 25.13
C LEU A 80 27.38 11.45 26.40
N ILE A 81 26.91 11.95 27.54
CA ILE A 81 26.86 11.21 28.80
C ILE A 81 25.43 10.70 29.00
N VAL A 82 25.31 9.42 29.33
CA VAL A 82 24.04 8.74 29.59
C VAL A 82 24.15 8.08 30.95
N ASN A 83 23.15 8.29 31.81
CA ASN A 83 23.15 7.66 33.13
C ASN A 83 22.93 6.15 33.02
N ALA A 84 23.61 5.37 33.85
CA ALA A 84 23.33 3.95 33.99
C ALA A 84 22.05 3.78 34.83
N THR A 85 20.92 3.57 34.16
CA THR A 85 19.61 3.42 34.82
C THR A 85 19.32 1.99 35.27
N SER A 86 20.12 1.03 34.83
CA SER A 86 20.04 -0.38 35.21
C SER A 86 21.41 -1.03 35.14
N HIS A 87 21.58 -2.12 35.89
CA HIS A 87 22.72 -3.04 35.86
C HIS A 87 22.26 -4.47 35.55
N SER A 88 21.04 -4.66 35.06
CA SER A 88 20.57 -5.96 34.61
C SER A 88 20.95 -6.14 33.13
N PRO A 89 21.73 -7.16 32.75
CA PRO A 89 22.01 -7.44 31.34
C PRO A 89 20.79 -7.84 30.51
N ALA A 90 19.65 -8.13 31.17
CA ALA A 90 18.38 -8.39 30.48
C ALA A 90 17.68 -7.09 30.02
N ASP A 91 18.05 -5.95 30.59
CA ASP A 91 17.46 -4.66 30.23
C ASP A 91 18.16 -4.06 29.00
N SER A 92 17.61 -2.95 28.48
CA SER A 92 18.27 -2.16 27.43
C SER A 92 18.33 -0.69 27.82
N ILE A 93 19.44 -0.04 27.47
CA ILE A 93 19.60 1.41 27.53
C ILE A 93 19.69 1.92 26.10
N THR A 94 18.97 3.00 25.82
CA THR A 94 18.97 3.67 24.51
C THR A 94 19.45 5.10 24.65
N ALA A 95 20.32 5.52 23.73
CA ALA A 95 20.75 6.91 23.58
C ALA A 95 20.47 7.41 22.17
N ILE A 96 19.78 8.54 22.06
CA ILE A 96 19.64 9.27 20.79
C ILE A 96 20.80 10.26 20.70
N ILE A 97 21.61 10.15 19.67
CA ILE A 97 22.68 11.10 19.37
C ILE A 97 22.11 12.14 18.37
N PRO A 98 21.79 13.37 18.81
CA PRO A 98 21.18 14.38 17.95
C PRO A 98 22.23 15.13 17.11
N ASN A 99 21.76 15.95 16.17
CA ASN A 99 22.56 16.93 15.43
C ASN A 99 23.78 16.35 14.69
N LEU A 100 23.65 15.12 14.20
CA LEU A 100 24.65 14.49 13.34
C LEU A 100 24.50 15.00 11.91
N LYS A 101 25.56 14.86 11.11
CA LYS A 101 25.49 15.09 9.67
C LYS A 101 25.11 13.79 8.98
N GLU A 102 24.58 13.86 7.77
CA GLU A 102 24.37 12.67 6.95
C GLU A 102 25.73 12.07 6.56
N TYR A 103 26.11 10.98 7.22
CA TYR A 103 27.41 10.33 7.07
C TYR A 103 27.39 8.91 7.70
N VAL A 104 28.52 8.22 7.64
CA VAL A 104 28.73 6.96 8.38
C VAL A 104 29.68 7.22 9.54
N TYR A 105 29.23 6.95 10.76
CA TYR A 105 29.96 7.20 11.99
C TYR A 105 30.49 5.92 12.63
N SER A 106 31.55 6.11 13.40
CA SER A 106 31.99 5.17 14.44
C SER A 106 31.84 5.86 15.80
N PHE A 107 31.19 5.17 16.72
CA PHE A 107 31.02 5.60 18.11
C PHE A 107 31.84 4.72 19.03
N ARG A 108 32.26 5.26 20.17
CA ARG A 108 32.87 4.48 21.25
C ARG A 108 32.07 4.63 22.53
N LEU A 109 31.59 3.52 23.07
CA LEU A 109 30.84 3.42 24.33
C LEU A 109 31.81 3.10 25.46
N ILE A 110 31.85 3.94 26.50
CA ILE A 110 32.78 3.81 27.64
C ILE A 110 31.95 3.84 28.92
N ALA A 111 31.99 2.75 29.69
CA ALA A 111 31.36 2.72 31.02
C ALA A 111 32.26 3.43 32.04
N ARG A 112 31.64 4.17 32.97
CA ARG A 112 32.34 4.94 34.00
C ARG A 112 31.73 4.72 35.37
N ASP A 113 32.58 4.52 36.36
CA ASP A 113 32.18 4.44 37.75
C ASP A 113 32.14 5.82 38.42
N ASN A 114 31.71 5.85 39.69
CA ASN A 114 31.67 7.08 40.49
C ASN A 114 33.06 7.61 40.89
N ALA A 115 34.12 6.80 40.76
CA ALA A 115 35.49 7.17 41.08
C ALA A 115 36.23 7.80 39.87
N GLY A 116 35.57 7.85 38.70
CA GLY A 116 36.12 8.42 37.47
C GLY A 116 36.91 7.42 36.62
N ASN A 117 36.95 6.13 37.00
CA ASN A 117 37.57 5.09 36.19
C ASN A 117 36.74 4.83 34.93
N SER A 118 37.40 4.41 33.85
CA SER A 118 36.76 4.15 32.56
C SER A 118 37.05 2.73 32.13
N SER A 119 36.06 2.05 31.55
CA SER A 119 36.28 0.75 30.91
C SER A 119 37.17 0.88 29.68
N VAL A 120 37.64 -0.24 29.13
CA VAL A 120 38.46 -0.27 27.90
C VAL A 120 37.72 0.26 26.66
N GLY A 121 36.40 0.44 26.75
CA GLY A 121 35.53 0.97 25.70
C GLY A 121 35.19 -0.03 24.60
N GLN A 122 34.05 0.19 23.94
CA GLN A 122 33.52 -0.67 22.88
C GLN A 122 33.15 0.16 21.65
N ASP A 123 33.64 -0.25 20.48
CA ASP A 123 33.35 0.46 19.24
C ASP A 123 32.03 -0.01 18.62
N ILE A 124 31.26 0.95 18.11
CA ILE A 124 30.02 0.76 17.37
C ILE A 124 30.27 1.38 15.99
N ASN A 125 30.60 0.52 15.04
CA ASN A 125 31.06 0.93 13.72
C ASN A 125 29.93 0.90 12.69
N ASN A 126 30.14 1.61 11.59
CA ASN A 126 29.24 1.65 10.43
C ASN A 126 27.83 2.18 10.75
N VAL A 127 27.71 3.07 11.74
CA VAL A 127 26.44 3.70 12.11
C VAL A 127 26.08 4.72 11.03
N ARG A 128 25.19 4.34 10.13
CA ARG A 128 24.73 5.21 9.04
C ARG A 128 23.69 6.20 9.55
N VAL A 129 23.89 7.47 9.25
CA VAL A 129 22.94 8.56 9.50
C VAL A 129 22.45 9.06 8.15
N TYR A 130 21.13 9.20 8.01
CA TYR A 130 20.50 9.67 6.78
C TYR A 130 20.09 11.13 6.90
N GLY A 131 19.81 11.77 5.78
CA GLY A 131 19.46 13.18 5.73
C GLY A 131 18.93 13.59 4.35
N ALA A 132 19.33 14.79 3.92
CA ALA A 132 18.81 15.42 2.71
C ALA A 132 19.17 14.66 1.42
N ALA A 133 20.34 14.01 1.35
CA ALA A 133 20.74 13.24 0.17
C ALA A 133 19.88 11.99 -0.01
N TYR A 134 19.61 11.25 1.08
CA TYR A 134 18.63 10.16 1.04
C TYR A 134 17.24 10.66 0.66
N GLN A 135 16.77 11.75 1.28
CA GLN A 135 15.47 12.32 0.99
C GLN A 135 15.31 12.72 -0.49
N ALA A 136 16.34 13.33 -1.08
CA ALA A 136 16.32 13.78 -2.47
C ALA A 136 16.26 12.63 -3.48
N ALA A 137 16.65 11.42 -3.08
CA ALA A 137 16.59 10.22 -3.92
C ALA A 137 15.22 9.51 -3.87
N LEU A 138 14.33 9.90 -2.96
CA LEU A 138 13.02 9.27 -2.81
C LEU A 138 12.06 9.67 -3.94
N LEU A 139 11.36 8.68 -4.48
CA LEU A 139 10.27 8.85 -5.43
C LEU A 139 8.94 8.51 -4.77
N ASN A 140 7.86 9.13 -5.23
CA ASN A 140 6.54 8.78 -4.75
C ASN A 140 6.11 7.40 -5.25
N ARG A 141 5.28 6.73 -4.44
CA ARG A 141 4.60 5.49 -4.82
C ARG A 141 3.72 5.78 -6.05
N PRO A 142 3.96 5.13 -7.19
CA PRO A 142 3.22 5.44 -8.41
C PRO A 142 1.74 5.04 -8.28
N PHE A 143 0.86 5.87 -8.85
CA PHE A 143 -0.54 5.51 -8.99
C PHE A 143 -0.76 4.51 -10.13
N ASN A 144 -1.93 3.87 -10.20
CA ASN A 144 -2.28 3.01 -11.32
C ASN A 144 -2.64 3.85 -12.56
N ALA A 145 -1.69 4.09 -13.46
CA ALA A 145 -1.92 4.93 -14.64
C ALA A 145 -2.97 4.39 -15.61
N ALA A 146 -3.21 3.08 -15.65
CA ALA A 146 -4.19 2.46 -16.54
C ALA A 146 -5.63 2.64 -16.04
N ALA A 147 -5.83 2.73 -14.72
CA ALA A 147 -7.11 2.94 -14.07
C ALA A 147 -6.90 3.75 -12.78
N PRO A 148 -6.68 5.07 -12.87
CA PRO A 148 -6.25 5.87 -11.73
C PRO A 148 -7.33 5.99 -10.67
N TYR A 149 -8.60 6.10 -11.07
CA TYR A 149 -9.70 6.25 -10.13
C TYR A 149 -10.99 5.59 -10.61
N GLN A 150 -11.91 5.40 -9.67
CA GLN A 150 -13.30 5.01 -9.91
C GLN A 150 -14.22 5.93 -9.12
N VAL A 151 -15.27 6.42 -9.77
CA VAL A 151 -16.35 7.17 -9.11
C VAL A 151 -17.53 6.23 -8.89
N ASN A 152 -17.99 6.15 -7.65
CA ASN A 152 -19.11 5.31 -7.23
C ASN A 152 -20.45 6.04 -7.40
N ASP A 153 -21.56 5.30 -7.30
CA ASP A 153 -22.92 5.84 -7.42
C ASP A 153 -23.25 6.89 -6.35
N ASP A 154 -22.59 6.82 -5.19
CA ASP A 154 -22.71 7.77 -4.08
C ASP A 154 -21.76 8.99 -4.20
N ASN A 155 -21.12 9.17 -5.37
CA ASN A 155 -20.07 10.15 -5.65
C ASN A 155 -18.78 10.00 -4.82
N SER A 156 -18.64 8.94 -4.02
CA SER A 156 -17.33 8.64 -3.43
C SER A 156 -16.34 8.22 -4.51
N VAL A 157 -15.07 8.60 -4.32
CA VAL A 157 -14.00 8.39 -5.28
C VAL A 157 -13.00 7.42 -4.69
N ARG A 158 -12.77 6.30 -5.37
CA ARG A 158 -11.66 5.41 -5.07
C ARG A 158 -10.46 5.77 -5.93
N LEU A 159 -9.33 6.11 -5.30
CA LEU A 159 -8.05 6.33 -5.96
C LEU A 159 -7.22 5.05 -5.89
N PHE A 160 -6.60 4.65 -7.00
CA PHE A 160 -5.82 3.42 -7.12
C PHE A 160 -4.33 3.69 -7.24
N PHE A 161 -3.55 2.96 -6.45
CA PHE A 161 -2.10 3.00 -6.42
C PHE A 161 -1.49 1.63 -6.71
N ASN A 162 -0.29 1.62 -7.29
CA ASN A 162 0.48 0.39 -7.44
C ASN A 162 0.89 -0.14 -6.08
N ARG A 163 1.32 -1.41 -5.97
CA ARG A 163 1.81 -1.96 -4.70
C ARG A 163 2.95 -1.09 -4.13
N ALA A 164 2.96 -0.90 -2.82
CA ALA A 164 4.03 -0.15 -2.16
C ALA A 164 5.34 -0.94 -2.15
N ASP A 165 6.47 -0.23 -2.16
CA ASP A 165 7.77 -0.82 -1.86
C ASP A 165 7.87 -1.19 -0.37
N SER A 166 8.76 -2.13 -0.05
CA SER A 166 8.88 -2.73 1.30
C SER A 166 9.20 -1.74 2.42
N LEU A 167 9.78 -0.59 2.08
CA LEU A 167 10.17 0.45 3.03
C LEU A 167 9.21 1.64 3.05
N ASN A 168 8.14 1.62 2.24
CA ASN A 168 7.09 2.62 2.30
C ASN A 168 6.35 2.53 3.63
N VAL A 169 6.16 3.68 4.28
CA VAL A 169 5.44 3.81 5.55
C VAL A 169 4.00 4.22 5.31
N SER A 170 3.79 5.19 4.41
CA SER A 170 2.47 5.65 3.99
C SER A 170 2.57 6.45 2.69
N THR A 171 1.41 6.79 2.14
CA THR A 171 1.29 7.82 1.10
C THR A 171 0.20 8.81 1.50
N THR A 172 0.61 10.05 1.79
CA THR A 172 -0.30 11.17 2.07
C THR A 172 -0.92 11.63 0.77
N ILE A 173 -2.24 11.71 0.72
CA ILE A 173 -3.00 12.24 -0.42
C ILE A 173 -3.66 13.52 0.04
N LYS A 174 -3.35 14.62 -0.64
CA LYS A 174 -3.86 15.96 -0.41
C LYS A 174 -4.88 16.31 -1.47
N TYR A 175 -6.06 16.79 -1.09
CA TYR A 175 -7.15 17.09 -2.01
C TYR A 175 -8.04 18.22 -1.48
N THR A 176 -8.84 18.80 -2.36
CA THR A 176 -9.90 19.73 -1.98
C THR A 176 -11.17 18.96 -1.69
N ASN A 177 -11.78 19.15 -0.52
CA ASN A 177 -13.04 18.52 -0.19
C ASN A 177 -14.26 19.26 -0.78
N THR A 178 -15.45 18.67 -0.67
CA THR A 178 -16.71 19.25 -1.18
C THR A 178 -17.09 20.58 -0.52
N ALA A 179 -16.57 20.87 0.67
CA ALA A 179 -16.70 22.18 1.33
C ALA A 179 -15.70 23.24 0.82
N GLY A 180 -14.76 22.86 -0.06
CA GLY A 180 -13.76 23.74 -0.64
C GLY A 180 -12.47 23.88 0.20
N ALA A 181 -12.31 23.12 1.29
CA ALA A 181 -11.11 23.12 2.11
C ALA A 181 -10.06 22.11 1.60
N GLU A 182 -8.78 22.45 1.71
CA GLU A 182 -7.69 21.50 1.50
C GLU A 182 -7.60 20.55 2.71
N THR A 183 -7.53 19.25 2.45
CA THR A 183 -7.47 18.20 3.46
C THR A 183 -6.55 17.07 3.00
N THR A 184 -6.22 16.17 3.92
CA THR A 184 -5.32 15.03 3.67
C THR A 184 -5.89 13.72 4.19
N VAL A 185 -5.57 12.62 3.50
CA VAL A 185 -5.78 11.25 3.97
C VAL A 185 -4.51 10.43 3.77
N GLU A 186 -4.33 9.40 4.60
CA GLU A 186 -3.16 8.50 4.52
C GLU A 186 -3.55 7.17 3.88
N LEU A 187 -2.85 6.79 2.81
CA LEU A 187 -2.91 5.45 2.24
C LEU A 187 -1.89 4.55 2.90
N SER A 188 -2.37 3.45 3.50
CA SER A 188 -1.53 2.39 4.06
C SER A 188 -0.69 1.68 2.99
N PRO A 189 0.56 1.26 3.29
CA PRO A 189 1.40 0.49 2.38
C PRO A 189 0.78 -0.85 1.97
N ASP A 190 -0.06 -1.44 2.84
CA ASP A 190 -0.75 -2.71 2.58
C ASP A 190 -1.97 -2.58 1.66
N SER A 191 -2.43 -1.35 1.38
CA SER A 191 -3.56 -1.09 0.50
C SER A 191 -3.12 -0.55 -0.85
N THR A 192 -3.76 -0.99 -1.93
CA THR A 192 -3.59 -0.47 -3.30
C THR A 192 -4.62 0.59 -3.67
N GLY A 193 -5.40 1.09 -2.71
CA GLY A 193 -6.28 2.22 -2.97
C GLY A 193 -7.07 2.69 -1.76
N ILE A 194 -7.58 3.91 -1.84
CA ILE A 194 -8.35 4.56 -0.78
C ILE A 194 -9.62 5.16 -1.35
N THR A 195 -10.71 5.08 -0.60
CA THR A 195 -11.99 5.69 -0.97
C THR A 195 -12.19 6.98 -0.18
N ILE A 196 -12.41 8.08 -0.89
CA ILE A 196 -12.61 9.43 -0.37
C ILE A 196 -14.05 9.82 -0.66
N LYS A 197 -14.83 10.12 0.38
CA LYS A 197 -16.28 10.37 0.26
C LYS A 197 -16.61 11.80 -0.14
N ASP A 198 -15.72 12.73 0.18
CA ASP A 198 -15.93 14.17 0.07
C ASP A 198 -14.91 14.81 -0.87
N LEU A 199 -14.32 14.07 -1.81
CA LEU A 199 -13.43 14.65 -2.82
C LEU A 199 -14.23 15.57 -3.75
N LYS A 200 -13.78 16.81 -3.93
CA LYS A 200 -14.36 17.74 -4.89
C LYS A 200 -14.01 17.32 -6.31
N LEU A 201 -15.01 16.90 -7.08
CA LEU A 201 -14.84 16.54 -8.49
C LEU A 201 -14.34 17.73 -9.33
N LYS A 202 -13.79 17.43 -10.51
CA LYS A 202 -13.13 18.37 -11.43
C LYS A 202 -11.90 19.05 -10.81
N THR A 203 -11.31 18.43 -9.78
CA THR A 203 -10.03 18.84 -9.19
C THR A 203 -8.99 17.72 -9.30
N ALA A 204 -7.72 18.08 -9.22
CA ALA A 204 -6.59 17.15 -9.21
C ALA A 204 -6.06 17.01 -7.78
N PRO A 205 -6.18 15.82 -7.15
CA PRO A 205 -5.46 15.53 -5.91
C PRO A 205 -3.95 15.55 -6.13
N GLN A 206 -3.20 15.67 -5.04
CA GLN A 206 -1.75 15.52 -5.02
C GLN A 206 -1.37 14.42 -4.03
N PHE A 207 -0.25 13.74 -4.22
CA PHE A 207 0.19 12.68 -3.30
C PHE A 207 1.68 12.74 -3.00
N ARG A 208 2.06 12.33 -1.79
CA ARG A 208 3.45 12.27 -1.33
C ARG A 208 3.68 11.05 -0.47
N SER A 209 4.69 10.25 -0.79
CA SER A 209 5.01 9.01 -0.09
C SER A 209 6.09 9.21 0.96
N SER A 210 6.03 8.41 2.02
CA SER A 210 6.99 8.37 3.12
C SER A 210 7.68 7.01 3.20
N TYR A 211 8.97 6.99 3.50
CA TYR A 211 9.81 5.79 3.52
C TYR A 211 10.77 5.77 4.71
N LYS A 212 11.03 4.59 5.27
CA LYS A 212 12.18 4.39 6.15
C LYS A 212 13.40 3.97 5.34
N PRO A 213 14.63 4.44 5.66
CA PRO A 213 15.83 3.97 4.97
C PRO A 213 16.18 2.51 5.26
N THR A 214 15.79 2.01 6.43
CA THR A 214 15.89 0.59 6.83
C THR A 214 14.67 0.25 7.68
N ALA A 215 14.31 -1.04 7.79
CA ALA A 215 13.14 -1.45 8.56
C ALA A 215 13.20 -1.01 10.04
N ASP A 216 14.40 -0.99 10.60
CA ASP A 216 14.70 -0.63 11.98
C ASP A 216 14.97 0.87 12.19
N ALA A 217 14.91 1.70 11.14
CA ALA A 217 15.12 3.14 11.25
C ALA A 217 14.13 3.79 12.23
N ILE A 218 14.62 4.75 13.01
CA ILE A 218 13.82 5.52 13.98
C ILE A 218 13.04 6.66 13.34
N ASP A 219 13.37 7.02 12.10
CA ASP A 219 12.74 8.11 11.34
C ASP A 219 12.26 7.63 9.97
N ALA A 220 11.21 8.27 9.47
CA ALA A 220 10.76 8.16 8.10
C ALA A 220 10.98 9.50 7.36
N PHE A 221 11.18 9.40 6.06
CA PHE A 221 11.46 10.52 5.17
C PHE A 221 10.36 10.61 4.12
N ASN A 222 9.84 11.81 3.93
CA ASN A 222 8.94 12.08 2.82
C ASN A 222 9.75 12.27 1.53
N ALA A 223 9.21 11.79 0.42
CA ALA A 223 9.65 12.22 -0.90
C ALA A 223 9.70 13.77 -0.98
N PRO A 224 10.60 14.35 -1.80
CA PRO A 224 10.91 15.77 -1.73
C PRO A 224 9.72 16.66 -2.10
N ALA A 225 8.82 16.18 -2.96
CA ALA A 225 7.66 16.93 -3.44
C ALA A 225 6.41 16.05 -3.51
N TYR A 226 5.26 16.72 -3.54
CA TYR A 226 4.01 16.10 -3.98
C TYR A 226 4.02 15.93 -5.49
N ASP A 227 3.51 14.80 -5.97
CA ASP A 227 3.18 14.60 -7.38
C ASP A 227 1.69 14.83 -7.62
N ASP A 228 1.35 15.19 -8.86
CA ASP A 228 -0.04 15.41 -9.26
C ASP A 228 -0.72 14.09 -9.62
N PHE A 229 -1.93 13.92 -9.10
CA PHE A 229 -2.86 12.89 -9.52
C PHE A 229 -3.71 13.42 -10.70
N PRO A 230 -4.19 12.56 -11.62
CA PRO A 230 -5.11 13.00 -12.66
C PRO A 230 -6.35 13.71 -12.09
N THR A 231 -6.88 14.69 -12.84
CA THR A 231 -8.16 15.33 -12.49
C THR A 231 -9.27 14.28 -12.37
N VAL A 232 -9.98 14.30 -11.24
CA VAL A 232 -11.07 13.37 -10.99
C VAL A 232 -12.37 13.95 -11.50
N TYR A 233 -12.88 13.42 -12.61
CA TYR A 233 -14.17 13.80 -13.18
C TYR A 233 -15.31 12.97 -12.61
N GLY A 234 -16.50 13.57 -12.53
CA GLY A 234 -17.72 12.89 -12.13
C GLY A 234 -18.28 11.98 -13.22
N ILE A 235 -19.43 11.35 -12.91
CA ILE A 235 -20.22 10.60 -13.89
C ILE A 235 -21.63 11.18 -13.97
N ALA A 236 -22.15 11.31 -15.18
CA ALA A 236 -23.51 11.78 -15.45
C ALA A 236 -24.25 10.76 -16.32
N VAL A 237 -25.56 10.66 -16.15
CA VAL A 237 -26.41 9.84 -17.03
C VAL A 237 -26.46 10.49 -18.42
N CYS A 238 -26.32 9.69 -19.48
CA CYS A 238 -26.63 10.15 -20.84
C CYS A 238 -28.13 10.39 -20.97
N ASP A 239 -28.51 11.56 -21.47
CA ASP A 239 -29.92 11.90 -21.75
C ASP A 239 -30.60 10.87 -22.67
N LYS A 240 -31.45 10.04 -22.07
CA LYS A 240 -32.22 8.98 -22.74
C LYS A 240 -33.27 9.52 -23.70
N SER A 241 -33.73 10.76 -23.55
CA SER A 241 -34.71 11.35 -24.47
C SER A 241 -34.15 11.54 -25.88
N LEU A 242 -32.83 11.53 -26.01
CA LEU A 242 -32.12 11.60 -27.28
C LEU A 242 -31.92 10.22 -27.94
N PHE A 243 -32.16 9.13 -27.20
CA PHE A 243 -31.85 7.78 -27.65
C PHE A 243 -32.85 7.32 -28.71
N LYS A 244 -32.34 6.69 -29.77
CA LYS A 244 -33.15 6.17 -30.88
C LYS A 244 -32.63 4.82 -31.34
N ALA A 245 -33.54 3.94 -31.73
CA ALA A 245 -33.17 2.73 -32.45
C ALA A 245 -32.44 3.11 -33.75
N TYR A 246 -31.36 2.40 -34.07
CA TYR A 246 -30.57 2.65 -35.27
C TYR A 246 -30.30 1.31 -35.97
N ASN A 247 -31.30 0.83 -36.71
CA ASN A 247 -31.27 -0.51 -37.30
C ASN A 247 -30.39 -0.52 -38.55
N LEU A 248 -29.29 -1.27 -38.50
CA LEU A 248 -28.41 -1.54 -39.65
C LEU A 248 -28.75 -2.88 -40.31
N PRO A 249 -28.42 -3.11 -41.60
CA PRO A 249 -28.81 -4.31 -42.33
C PRO A 249 -28.40 -5.64 -41.68
N THR A 250 -27.33 -5.63 -40.89
CA THR A 250 -26.79 -6.80 -40.20
C THR A 250 -27.35 -7.02 -38.80
N ASP A 251 -28.07 -6.04 -38.25
CA ASP A 251 -28.59 -6.10 -36.89
C ASP A 251 -29.77 -7.07 -36.80
N ILE A 252 -29.93 -7.68 -35.62
CA ILE A 252 -31.06 -8.57 -35.38
C ILE A 252 -32.29 -7.73 -35.01
N PRO A 253 -33.41 -7.86 -35.74
CA PRO A 253 -34.60 -7.08 -35.45
C PRO A 253 -35.22 -7.47 -34.11
N SER A 254 -36.02 -6.57 -33.54
CA SER A 254 -36.93 -6.88 -32.44
C SER A 254 -38.00 -7.89 -32.87
N ALA A 255 -38.61 -8.56 -31.89
CA ALA A 255 -39.71 -9.50 -32.10
C ALA A 255 -40.73 -9.42 -30.96
N TYR A 256 -41.91 -9.99 -31.20
CA TYR A 256 -42.96 -10.22 -30.20
C TYR A 256 -43.50 -8.96 -29.50
N GLY A 257 -43.37 -7.78 -30.13
CA GLY A 257 -43.75 -6.49 -29.54
C GLY A 257 -42.80 -6.02 -28.44
N TRP A 258 -41.63 -6.66 -28.30
CA TRP A 258 -40.56 -6.26 -27.40
C TRP A 258 -39.51 -5.48 -28.19
N GLU A 259 -39.70 -4.16 -28.22
CA GLU A 259 -39.00 -3.21 -29.08
C GLU A 259 -37.79 -2.57 -28.41
N THR A 260 -36.81 -2.12 -29.21
CA THR A 260 -35.57 -1.52 -28.69
C THR A 260 -35.81 -0.28 -27.82
N TYR A 261 -36.89 0.48 -28.06
CA TYR A 261 -37.25 1.67 -27.27
C TYR A 261 -37.45 1.38 -25.77
N TYR A 262 -37.92 0.18 -25.41
CA TYR A 262 -38.10 -0.19 -24.00
C TYR A 262 -36.78 -0.19 -23.23
N LEU A 263 -35.62 -0.25 -23.91
CA LEU A 263 -34.33 -0.22 -23.24
C LEU A 263 -33.98 1.12 -22.61
N TRP A 264 -34.73 2.18 -22.89
CA TRP A 264 -34.48 3.51 -22.33
C TRP A 264 -35.78 4.26 -22.02
N ASP A 265 -36.88 3.55 -21.78
CA ASP A 265 -38.17 4.15 -21.42
C ASP A 265 -38.31 4.42 -19.90
N ASN A 266 -37.24 4.13 -19.14
CA ASN A 266 -37.15 4.24 -17.68
C ASN A 266 -38.04 3.25 -16.93
N LYS A 267 -38.35 2.10 -17.53
CA LYS A 267 -39.06 1.00 -16.87
C LYS A 267 -38.21 -0.25 -16.87
N THR A 268 -37.75 -0.63 -15.69
CA THR A 268 -36.93 -1.83 -15.49
C THR A 268 -37.71 -3.14 -15.51
N GLY A 269 -39.01 -3.10 -15.82
CA GLY A 269 -39.92 -4.26 -15.86
C GLY A 269 -40.15 -4.78 -17.27
N GLU A 270 -41.15 -5.64 -17.44
CA GLU A 270 -41.57 -6.15 -18.75
C GLU A 270 -42.72 -5.30 -19.33
N PRO A 271 -42.81 -5.14 -20.67
CA PRO A 271 -41.90 -5.68 -21.70
C PRO A 271 -40.57 -4.90 -21.80
N GLY A 272 -39.60 -5.51 -22.49
CA GLY A 272 -38.28 -4.96 -22.80
C GLY A 272 -37.96 -5.08 -24.29
N PHE A 273 -36.70 -5.31 -24.64
CA PHE A 273 -36.27 -5.71 -25.99
C PHE A 273 -36.13 -7.23 -26.10
N HIS A 274 -36.53 -7.81 -27.23
CA HIS A 274 -36.37 -9.23 -27.51
C HIS A 274 -36.06 -9.44 -28.99
N THR A 275 -35.15 -10.36 -29.32
CA THR A 275 -34.88 -10.76 -30.72
C THR A 275 -35.60 -12.07 -31.09
N PRO A 276 -35.87 -12.35 -32.37
CA PRO A 276 -36.31 -13.68 -32.76
C PRO A 276 -35.20 -14.73 -32.54
N GLY A 277 -35.58 -16.01 -32.50
CA GLY A 277 -34.62 -17.12 -32.50
C GLY A 277 -33.83 -17.18 -33.81
N THR A 278 -32.51 -16.99 -33.75
CA THR A 278 -31.59 -17.07 -34.91
C THR A 278 -30.18 -17.48 -34.46
N SER A 279 -29.16 -17.43 -35.32
CA SER A 279 -27.78 -17.77 -34.94
C SER A 279 -27.19 -16.77 -33.94
N MET A 280 -26.36 -17.28 -33.01
CA MET A 280 -25.48 -16.47 -32.15
C MET A 280 -24.10 -16.32 -32.81
N PRO A 281 -23.34 -15.23 -32.55
CA PRO A 281 -23.69 -14.07 -31.73
C PRO A 281 -24.76 -13.17 -32.38
N GLN A 282 -25.46 -12.39 -31.57
CA GLN A 282 -26.44 -11.42 -32.02
C GLN A 282 -26.05 -10.00 -31.62
N TRP A 283 -26.48 -9.00 -32.38
CA TRP A 283 -26.22 -7.61 -32.04
C TRP A 283 -27.36 -6.69 -32.47
N PHE A 284 -27.44 -5.56 -31.77
CA PHE A 284 -28.33 -4.44 -32.07
C PHE A 284 -27.59 -3.12 -31.84
N THR A 285 -28.07 -2.08 -32.51
CA THR A 285 -27.45 -0.76 -32.53
C THR A 285 -28.46 0.33 -32.17
N PHE A 286 -27.99 1.33 -31.42
CA PHE A 286 -28.77 2.52 -31.11
C PHE A 286 -27.92 3.79 -31.21
N ASP A 287 -28.58 4.90 -31.50
CA ASP A 287 -28.03 6.25 -31.47
C ASP A 287 -28.28 6.83 -30.08
N MET A 288 -27.24 7.24 -29.34
CA MET A 288 -27.40 7.95 -28.07
C MET A 288 -27.86 9.41 -28.24
N GLY A 289 -27.88 9.91 -29.48
CA GLY A 289 -28.21 11.28 -29.87
C GLY A 289 -27.18 12.32 -29.42
N GLN A 290 -26.14 11.90 -28.71
CA GLN A 290 -25.01 12.72 -28.26
C GLN A 290 -23.71 11.91 -28.32
N SER A 291 -22.59 12.57 -28.59
CA SER A 291 -21.27 11.97 -28.45
C SER A 291 -20.80 12.08 -27.00
N ALA A 292 -20.28 10.99 -26.43
CA ALA A 292 -19.86 10.96 -25.03
C ALA A 292 -18.69 9.99 -24.76
N SER A 293 -17.81 10.38 -23.83
CA SER A 293 -16.85 9.47 -23.18
C SER A 293 -17.61 8.60 -22.18
N LEU A 294 -17.78 7.31 -22.49
CA LEU A 294 -18.53 6.40 -21.64
C LEU A 294 -17.73 5.98 -20.40
N ALA A 295 -18.37 6.03 -19.23
CA ALA A 295 -17.79 5.64 -17.95
C ALA A 295 -18.38 4.31 -17.44
N LYS A 296 -19.69 4.14 -17.57
CA LYS A 296 -20.42 2.97 -17.06
C LYS A 296 -21.68 2.71 -17.88
N MET A 297 -22.11 1.46 -17.91
CA MET A 297 -23.43 1.03 -18.37
C MET A 297 -24.11 0.24 -17.25
N LYS A 298 -25.40 0.45 -16.99
CA LYS A 298 -26.21 -0.47 -16.18
C LYS A 298 -27.20 -1.20 -17.07
N VAL A 299 -27.41 -2.50 -16.85
CA VAL A 299 -28.38 -3.32 -17.59
C VAL A 299 -29.32 -4.01 -16.61
N TRP A 300 -30.62 -3.98 -16.90
CA TRP A 300 -31.64 -4.71 -16.15
C TRP A 300 -32.07 -5.94 -16.95
N GLN A 301 -31.97 -7.09 -16.31
CA GLN A 301 -32.40 -8.37 -16.85
C GLN A 301 -33.92 -8.49 -16.84
N ARG A 302 -34.45 -9.40 -17.67
CA ARG A 302 -35.82 -9.85 -17.56
C ARG A 302 -36.00 -10.66 -16.27
N MET A 303 -36.73 -10.10 -15.30
CA MET A 303 -36.85 -10.69 -13.95
C MET A 303 -37.63 -12.02 -13.92
N SER A 304 -38.62 -12.23 -14.79
CA SER A 304 -39.32 -13.54 -14.87
C SER A 304 -38.42 -14.67 -15.39
N GLY A 305 -37.32 -14.32 -16.05
CA GLY A 305 -36.29 -15.23 -16.57
C GLY A 305 -34.92 -15.00 -15.94
N LEU A 306 -34.86 -14.49 -14.70
CA LEU A 306 -33.64 -14.02 -14.03
C LEU A 306 -32.46 -15.03 -14.12
N TYR A 307 -31.30 -14.59 -14.62
CA TYR A 307 -30.12 -15.42 -14.93
C TYR A 307 -30.45 -16.70 -15.72
N ASN A 308 -31.38 -16.60 -16.66
CA ASN A 308 -31.82 -17.69 -17.53
C ASN A 308 -32.28 -17.14 -18.90
N TYR A 309 -32.64 -18.04 -19.81
CA TYR A 309 -33.14 -17.77 -21.15
C TYR A 309 -32.23 -16.79 -21.91
N GLY A 310 -32.81 -15.74 -22.51
CA GLY A 310 -32.14 -14.75 -23.34
C GLY A 310 -31.43 -13.63 -22.57
N ASN A 311 -31.35 -13.69 -21.23
CA ASN A 311 -30.61 -12.67 -20.48
C ASN A 311 -29.12 -12.73 -20.88
N PRO A 312 -28.49 -11.61 -21.29
CA PRO A 312 -27.09 -11.61 -21.72
C PRO A 312 -26.14 -12.08 -20.61
N LYS A 313 -25.22 -12.99 -20.94
CA LYS A 313 -24.17 -13.47 -20.03
C LYS A 313 -22.79 -12.97 -20.45
N ARG A 314 -22.43 -13.06 -21.73
CA ARG A 314 -21.19 -12.49 -22.27
C ARG A 314 -21.51 -11.61 -23.45
N PHE A 315 -20.97 -10.40 -23.47
CA PHE A 315 -21.20 -9.46 -24.55
C PHE A 315 -20.04 -8.48 -24.73
N GLU A 316 -20.00 -7.87 -25.90
CA GLU A 316 -19.04 -6.84 -26.30
C GLU A 316 -19.79 -5.55 -26.62
N VAL A 317 -19.21 -4.41 -26.29
CA VAL A 317 -19.78 -3.09 -26.59
C VAL A 317 -18.85 -2.36 -27.53
N TYR A 318 -19.42 -1.79 -28.59
CA TYR A 318 -18.71 -1.05 -29.63
C TYR A 318 -19.26 0.37 -29.77
N GLY A 319 -18.38 1.31 -30.09
CA GLY A 319 -18.71 2.71 -30.37
C GLY A 319 -18.37 3.10 -31.80
N SER A 320 -19.16 4.01 -32.38
CA SER A 320 -18.87 4.65 -33.66
C SER A 320 -19.41 6.09 -33.71
N ASN A 321 -18.79 6.93 -34.52
CA ASN A 321 -19.29 8.27 -34.87
C ASN A 321 -19.79 8.36 -36.31
N SER A 322 -19.56 7.32 -37.12
CA SER A 322 -20.01 7.22 -38.50
C SER A 322 -20.18 5.75 -38.88
N PRO A 323 -21.22 5.06 -38.36
CA PRO A 323 -21.46 3.65 -38.67
C PRO A 323 -21.53 3.41 -40.18
N ALA A 324 -20.85 2.36 -40.65
CA ALA A 324 -20.95 1.91 -42.03
C ALA A 324 -22.40 1.51 -42.32
N ALA A 325 -22.99 2.10 -43.37
CA ALA A 325 -24.41 1.91 -43.71
C ALA A 325 -24.76 0.47 -44.09
N ASP A 326 -23.76 -0.33 -44.49
CA ASP A 326 -23.91 -1.76 -44.77
C ASP A 326 -23.99 -2.62 -43.51
N GLY A 327 -23.79 -2.04 -42.32
CA GLY A 327 -23.79 -2.74 -41.03
C GLY A 327 -22.47 -3.44 -40.68
N SER A 328 -21.45 -3.36 -41.54
CA SER A 328 -20.15 -3.96 -41.31
C SER A 328 -19.44 -3.39 -40.07
N TYR A 329 -18.49 -4.14 -39.52
CA TYR A 329 -17.73 -3.73 -38.33
C TYR A 329 -16.58 -2.74 -38.63
N GLY A 330 -16.33 -2.39 -39.90
CA GLY A 330 -15.15 -1.59 -40.29
C GLY A 330 -15.09 -0.18 -39.67
N SER A 331 -16.25 0.38 -39.32
CA SER A 331 -16.39 1.70 -38.68
C SER A 331 -16.55 1.65 -37.16
N TRP A 332 -16.32 0.49 -36.53
CA TRP A 332 -16.63 0.26 -35.12
C TRP A 332 -15.37 0.06 -34.28
N THR A 333 -15.28 0.79 -33.17
CA THR A 333 -14.24 0.62 -32.17
C THR A 333 -14.78 -0.22 -31.02
N LYS A 334 -14.09 -1.31 -30.68
CA LYS A 334 -14.45 -2.11 -29.50
C LYS A 334 -14.10 -1.34 -28.23
N LEU A 335 -15.08 -1.10 -27.37
CA LEU A 335 -14.90 -0.33 -26.13
C LEU A 335 -14.59 -1.25 -24.94
N ALA A 336 -15.29 -2.37 -24.84
CA ALA A 336 -15.13 -3.32 -23.73
C ALA A 336 -15.72 -4.70 -24.07
N SER A 337 -15.30 -5.71 -23.30
CA SER A 337 -15.97 -7.01 -23.20
C SER A 337 -16.43 -7.20 -21.77
N PHE A 338 -17.64 -7.69 -21.58
CA PHE A 338 -18.25 -7.84 -20.27
C PHE A 338 -18.82 -9.24 -20.09
N THR A 339 -18.80 -9.70 -18.84
CA THR A 339 -19.44 -10.93 -18.39
C THR A 339 -20.36 -10.57 -17.23
N SER A 340 -21.64 -10.90 -17.37
CA SER A 340 -22.62 -10.77 -16.30
C SER A 340 -22.27 -11.70 -15.13
N VAL A 341 -22.44 -11.22 -13.92
CA VAL A 341 -22.16 -11.92 -12.67
C VAL A 341 -23.47 -12.27 -11.99
N LYS A 342 -23.60 -13.55 -11.64
CA LYS A 342 -24.61 -14.04 -10.71
C LYS A 342 -23.98 -14.14 -9.31
N PRO A 343 -24.33 -13.28 -8.35
CA PRO A 343 -23.67 -13.23 -7.04
C PRO A 343 -23.56 -14.56 -6.32
N SER A 344 -24.60 -15.40 -6.38
CA SER A 344 -24.62 -16.68 -5.68
C SER A 344 -23.73 -17.76 -6.31
N GLY A 345 -23.35 -17.61 -7.59
CA GLY A 345 -22.67 -18.65 -8.36
C GLY A 345 -23.49 -19.94 -8.59
N GLN A 346 -24.77 -19.98 -8.17
CA GLN A 346 -25.61 -21.17 -8.30
C GLN A 346 -25.94 -21.47 -9.78
N PRO A 347 -26.25 -22.74 -10.14
CA PRO A 347 -26.64 -23.10 -11.50
C PRO A 347 -27.82 -22.28 -12.03
N THR A 348 -27.91 -22.15 -13.35
CA THR A 348 -29.07 -21.56 -14.05
C THR A 348 -30.36 -22.25 -13.59
N GLY A 349 -31.39 -21.45 -13.27
CA GLY A 349 -32.67 -21.94 -12.74
C GLY A 349 -32.77 -21.95 -11.20
N GLN A 350 -31.68 -21.70 -10.46
CA GLN A 350 -31.70 -21.58 -9.00
C GLN A 350 -31.23 -20.18 -8.57
N ASN A 351 -32.15 -19.31 -8.16
CA ASN A 351 -31.83 -17.93 -7.79
C ASN A 351 -32.02 -17.72 -6.28
N THR A 352 -31.08 -16.99 -5.68
CA THR A 352 -31.14 -16.54 -4.29
C THR A 352 -31.70 -15.11 -4.21
N GLN A 353 -32.01 -14.64 -2.99
CA GLN A 353 -32.41 -13.24 -2.81
C GLN A 353 -31.30 -12.26 -3.22
N ALA A 354 -30.03 -12.59 -2.94
CA ALA A 354 -28.90 -11.77 -3.35
C ALA A 354 -28.81 -11.62 -4.89
N ASP A 355 -29.15 -12.67 -5.64
CA ASP A 355 -29.22 -12.63 -7.10
C ASP A 355 -30.32 -11.68 -7.59
N ALA A 356 -31.50 -11.75 -6.95
CA ALA A 356 -32.64 -10.90 -7.27
C ALA A 356 -32.37 -9.42 -6.94
N ASP A 357 -31.80 -9.13 -5.77
CA ASP A 357 -31.48 -7.77 -5.33
C ASP A 357 -30.44 -7.12 -6.24
N PHE A 358 -29.39 -7.87 -6.61
CA PHE A 358 -28.35 -7.39 -7.53
C PHE A 358 -28.92 -7.08 -8.92
N ALA A 359 -29.77 -7.96 -9.46
CA ALA A 359 -30.40 -7.73 -10.76
C ALA A 359 -31.41 -6.58 -10.74
N ALA A 360 -32.20 -6.44 -9.65
CA ALA A 360 -33.14 -5.34 -9.47
C ALA A 360 -32.43 -3.98 -9.39
N ALA A 361 -31.23 -3.93 -8.81
CA ALA A 361 -30.40 -2.72 -8.76
C ALA A 361 -29.81 -2.30 -10.12
N GLY A 362 -29.90 -3.16 -11.13
CA GLY A 362 -29.27 -3.01 -12.44
C GLY A 362 -27.79 -3.32 -12.38
N GLU A 363 -27.35 -4.31 -13.15
CA GLU A 363 -25.96 -4.77 -13.13
C GLU A 363 -25.02 -3.71 -13.73
N PRO A 364 -24.01 -3.21 -13.00
CA PRO A 364 -23.08 -2.20 -13.49
C PRO A 364 -21.91 -2.82 -14.26
N PHE A 365 -21.61 -2.24 -15.42
CA PHE A 365 -20.49 -2.55 -16.30
C PHE A 365 -19.65 -1.29 -16.52
N ASN A 366 -18.43 -1.26 -15.96
CA ASN A 366 -17.55 -0.09 -16.03
C ASN A 366 -16.67 -0.14 -17.29
N PHE A 367 -16.68 0.93 -18.08
CA PHE A 367 -15.80 1.04 -19.25
C PHE A 367 -14.36 1.35 -18.81
N PRO A 368 -13.35 0.88 -19.55
CA PRO A 368 -11.98 1.37 -19.39
C PRO A 368 -11.93 2.89 -19.55
N PRO A 369 -11.02 3.59 -18.86
CA PRO A 369 -10.82 5.01 -19.09
C PRO A 369 -10.27 5.27 -20.51
N ASN A 370 -10.45 6.49 -21.00
CA ASN A 370 -9.91 6.95 -22.29
C ASN A 370 -10.31 6.12 -23.51
N THR A 371 -11.52 5.53 -23.50
CA THR A 371 -12.06 4.79 -24.65
C THR A 371 -12.35 5.69 -25.86
N GLY A 372 -12.51 7.01 -25.65
CA GLY A 372 -12.87 7.99 -26.67
C GLY A 372 -14.35 8.39 -26.58
N ASP A 373 -14.74 9.37 -27.39
CA ASP A 373 -16.10 9.90 -27.42
C ASP A 373 -16.88 9.29 -28.59
N PHE A 374 -18.01 8.64 -28.32
CA PHE A 374 -18.85 7.99 -29.34
C PHE A 374 -20.32 8.35 -29.21
N ARG A 375 -21.04 8.36 -30.34
CA ARG A 375 -22.49 8.60 -30.41
C ARG A 375 -23.30 7.32 -30.62
N TYR A 376 -22.88 6.45 -31.54
CA TYR A 376 -23.59 5.22 -31.87
C TYR A 376 -23.00 4.06 -31.10
N ILE A 377 -23.86 3.25 -30.48
CA ILE A 377 -23.47 2.12 -29.65
C ILE A 377 -24.07 0.85 -30.24
N ARG A 378 -23.22 -0.18 -30.36
CA ARG A 378 -23.62 -1.52 -30.76
C ARG A 378 -23.28 -2.50 -29.65
N ILE A 379 -24.27 -3.27 -29.21
CA ILE A 379 -24.12 -4.33 -28.21
C ILE A 379 -24.15 -5.66 -28.94
N LYS A 380 -23.08 -6.44 -28.81
CA LYS A 380 -22.95 -7.78 -29.39
C LYS A 380 -22.96 -8.83 -28.30
N VAL A 381 -24.04 -9.59 -28.20
CA VAL A 381 -24.20 -10.67 -27.23
C VAL A 381 -23.62 -11.96 -27.80
N LEU A 382 -22.66 -12.53 -27.07
CA LEU A 382 -21.93 -13.75 -27.42
C LEU A 382 -22.56 -14.99 -26.77
N GLU A 383 -23.07 -14.85 -25.56
CA GLU A 383 -23.64 -15.94 -24.75
C GLU A 383 -24.80 -15.39 -23.91
N THR A 384 -25.88 -16.16 -23.79
CA THR A 384 -26.98 -15.88 -22.85
C THR A 384 -26.95 -16.86 -21.68
N TRP A 385 -27.52 -16.47 -20.55
CA TRP A 385 -27.53 -17.30 -19.34
C TRP A 385 -28.24 -18.64 -19.51
N GLY A 386 -29.25 -18.72 -20.39
CA GLY A 386 -29.97 -19.95 -20.71
C GLY A 386 -29.42 -20.73 -21.89
N GLY A 387 -28.32 -20.28 -22.53
CA GLY A 387 -27.79 -20.92 -23.74
C GLY A 387 -28.76 -20.84 -24.94
N THR A 388 -29.66 -19.86 -24.93
CA THR A 388 -30.66 -19.64 -25.98
C THR A 388 -30.07 -18.97 -27.20
N ASN A 389 -30.77 -19.07 -28.32
CA ASN A 389 -30.42 -18.47 -29.60
C ASN A 389 -31.21 -17.18 -29.88
N TYR A 390 -31.59 -16.48 -28.81
CA TYR A 390 -32.31 -15.20 -28.79
C TYR A 390 -31.91 -14.45 -27.52
N LEU A 391 -32.06 -13.13 -27.52
CA LEU A 391 -31.70 -12.27 -26.39
C LEU A 391 -32.92 -11.49 -25.89
N HIS A 392 -32.93 -11.16 -24.59
CA HIS A 392 -33.86 -10.20 -24.02
C HIS A 392 -33.25 -9.43 -22.84
N LEU A 393 -33.61 -8.16 -22.72
CA LEU A 393 -33.26 -7.29 -21.60
C LEU A 393 -34.34 -6.21 -21.42
N CYS A 394 -34.53 -5.73 -20.20
CA CYS A 394 -35.61 -4.81 -19.86
C CYS A 394 -35.21 -3.35 -20.00
N GLU A 395 -34.05 -2.96 -19.50
CA GLU A 395 -33.60 -1.56 -19.51
C GLU A 395 -32.07 -1.51 -19.62
N LEU A 396 -31.54 -0.42 -20.17
CA LEU A 396 -30.15 -0.03 -20.02
C LEU A 396 -30.01 1.45 -19.68
N THR A 397 -28.92 1.82 -19.02
CA THR A 397 -28.55 3.21 -18.76
C THR A 397 -27.08 3.41 -19.07
N MET A 398 -26.78 4.36 -19.95
CA MET A 398 -25.40 4.76 -20.26
C MET A 398 -25.01 5.96 -19.39
N TYR A 399 -23.80 5.93 -18.85
CA TYR A 399 -23.20 7.01 -18.06
C TYR A 399 -21.97 7.53 -18.78
N LYS A 400 -21.82 8.84 -18.82
CA LYS A 400 -20.68 9.56 -19.39
C LYS A 400 -19.81 10.20 -18.32
N VAL A 401 -18.55 10.40 -18.63
CA VAL A 401 -17.65 11.25 -17.84
C VAL A 401 -18.17 12.70 -17.88
N ASP A 402 -18.39 13.30 -16.71
CA ASP A 402 -18.76 14.72 -16.57
C ASP A 402 -17.50 15.57 -16.47
N LYS A 403 -17.01 16.00 -17.64
CA LYS A 403 -15.80 16.82 -17.79
C LYS A 403 -16.00 18.25 -17.27
#